data_AF-A0A5I0FTD8-F1
#
_entry.id   AF-A0A5I0FTD8-F1
#
_cell.length_a   1.000
_cell.length_b   1.000
_cell.length_c   1.000
_cell.angle_alpha   90.00
_cell.angle_beta   90.00
_cell.angle_gamma   90.00
#
_symmetry.space_group_name_H-M   'P 1'
#
loop_
_entity.id
_entity.type
_entity.pdbx_description
1 polymer ?
#
loop_
_entity_poly.entity_id
_entity_poly.type
_entity_poly.pdbx_seq_one_letter_code
_entity_poly.pdbx_strand_id
1 'polypeptide(L)' 'MKQVRNIPPTGIRFPEGLKEIIKKAAKEEGRSLNSEVIKRIERSLKEDGFIKA' A
#
# COMPACT_ATOMS: atom_id res chain seq x y z
N MET A 1 2.84 10.11 -12.31
CA MET A 1 3.44 9.66 -11.04
C MET A 1 4.94 9.49 -11.26
N LYS A 2 5.80 10.10 -10.42
CA LYS A 2 7.26 9.89 -10.50
C LYS A 2 7.56 8.39 -10.50
N GLN A 3 8.55 7.95 -11.27
CA GLN A 3 8.93 6.53 -11.33
C GLN A 3 9.12 6.00 -9.91
N VAL A 4 8.31 5.00 -9.52
CA VAL A 4 8.31 4.39 -8.18
C VAL A 4 9.73 3.92 -7.77
N ARG A 5 10.56 3.60 -8.78
CA ARG A 5 11.98 3.24 -8.63
C ARG A 5 12.85 4.32 -8.00
N ASN A 6 12.48 5.60 -8.07
CA ASN A 6 13.26 6.71 -7.53
C ASN A 6 12.85 7.10 -6.10
N ILE A 7 11.87 6.41 -5.50
CA ILE A 7 11.42 6.68 -4.14
C ILE A 7 12.22 5.77 -3.19
N PRO A 8 12.92 6.34 -2.18
CA PRO A 8 13.64 5.53 -1.21
C PRO A 8 12.67 4.63 -0.43
N PRO A 9 13.05 3.37 -0.13
CA PRO A 9 12.19 2.45 0.59
C PRO A 9 11.96 2.92 2.03
N THR A 10 10.71 2.84 2.50
CA THR A 10 10.33 3.25 3.87
C THR A 10 10.83 2.27 4.95
N GLY A 11 11.23 1.04 4.58
CA GLY A 11 11.78 0.06 5.54
C GLY A 11 10.78 -0.52 6.53
N ILE A 12 9.49 -0.62 6.16
CA ILE A 12 8.43 -1.14 7.03
C ILE A 12 8.53 -2.67 7.14
N ARG A 13 8.51 -3.19 8.38
CA ARG A 13 8.45 -4.64 8.65
C ARG A 13 7.01 -5.07 8.91
N PHE A 14 6.47 -5.91 8.03
CA PHE A 14 5.16 -6.50 8.19
C PHE A 14 5.26 -7.86 8.90
N PRO A 15 4.41 -8.14 9.91
CA PRO A 15 4.23 -9.50 10.43
C PRO A 15 3.85 -10.46 9.30
N GLU A 16 4.31 -11.71 9.38
CA GLU A 16 4.18 -12.68 8.29
C GLU A 16 2.73 -12.92 7.87
N GLY A 17 1.82 -13.11 8.84
CA GLY A 17 0.40 -13.29 8.57
C GLY A 17 -0.23 -12.09 7.85
N LEU A 18 0.14 -10.86 8.24
CA LEU A 18 -0.37 -9.64 7.60
C LEU A 18 0.17 -9.50 6.17
N LYS A 19 1.44 -9.81 5.96
CA LYS A 19 2.08 -9.75 4.64
C LYS A 19 1.40 -10.68 3.63
N GLU A 20 1.04 -11.89 4.04
CA GLU A 20 0.35 -12.85 3.18
C GLU A 20 -1.07 -12.40 2.82
N ILE A 21 -1.80 -11.81 3.77
CA ILE A 21 -3.13 -11.23 3.52
C ILE A 21 -3.06 -10.10 2.49
N ILE A 22 -2.10 -9.17 2.66
CA ILE A 22 -1.90 -8.06 1.72
C ILE A 22 -1.52 -8.61 0.33
N LYS A 23 -0.66 -9.63 0.26
CA LYS A 23 -0.23 -10.24 -0.99
C LYS A 23 -1.39 -10.90 -1.74
N LYS A 24 -2.29 -11.59 -1.04
CA LYS A 24 -3.51 -12.18 -1.63
C LYS A 24 -4.40 -11.09 -2.22
N ALA A 25 -4.72 -10.07 -1.44
CA ALA A 25 -5.57 -8.98 -1.90
C ALA A 25 -4.96 -8.18 -3.06
N ALA A 26 -3.65 -7.94 -3.03
CA ALA A 26 -2.94 -7.31 -4.15
C ALA A 26 -3.09 -8.13 -5.43
N LYS A 27 -3.00 -9.46 -5.35
CA LYS A 27 -3.17 -10.36 -6.49
C LYS A 27 -4.60 -10.34 -7.04
N GLU A 28 -5.61 -10.31 -6.17
CA GLU A 28 -7.02 -10.23 -6.56
C GLU A 28 -7.35 -8.92 -7.29
N GLU A 29 -6.75 -7.81 -6.85
CA GLU A 29 -6.90 -6.47 -7.47
C GLU A 29 -5.97 -6.24 -8.68
N GLY A 30 -5.12 -7.21 -9.04
CA GLY A 30 -4.14 -7.06 -10.12
C GLY A 30 -3.06 -6.00 -9.86
N ARG A 31 -2.76 -5.71 -8.58
CA ARG A 31 -1.79 -4.71 -8.15
C ARG A 31 -0.50 -5.33 -7.63
N SER A 32 0.58 -4.55 -7.65
CA SER A 32 1.79 -4.90 -6.89
C SER A 32 1.51 -4.78 -5.38
N LEU A 33 2.24 -5.55 -4.57
CA LEU A 33 2.12 -5.48 -3.11
C LEU A 33 2.32 -4.05 -2.59
N ASN A 34 3.29 -3.31 -3.14
CA ASN A 34 3.54 -1.92 -2.75
C ASN A 34 2.38 -1.00 -3.15
N SER A 35 1.83 -1.17 -4.35
CA SER A 35 0.68 -0.39 -4.81
C SER A 35 -0.56 -0.63 -3.95
N GLU A 36 -0.79 -1.87 -3.51
CA GLU A 36 -1.89 -2.22 -2.62
C GLU A 36 -1.73 -1.62 -1.22
N VAL A 37 -0.51 -1.68 -0.66
CA VAL A 37 -0.20 -1.01 0.62
C VAL A 37 -0.46 0.48 0.54
N ILE A 38 0.05 1.16 -0.50
CA ILE A 38 -0.17 2.59 -0.69
C ILE A 38 -1.67 2.90 -0.82
N LYS A 39 -2.41 2.15 -1.64
CA LYS A 39 -3.86 2.37 -1.83
C LYS A 39 -4.64 2.23 -0.53
N ARG A 40 -4.29 1.26 0.31
CA ARG A 40 -4.92 1.08 1.62
C ARG A 40 -4.63 2.24 2.57
N ILE A 41 -3.39 2.73 2.58
CA ILE A 41 -3.00 3.89 3.39
C ILE A 41 -3.68 5.17 2.87
N GLU A 42 -3.70 5.39 1.56
CA GLU A 42 -4.41 6.53 0.95
C GLU A 42 -5.90 6.51 1.33
N ARG A 43 -6.52 5.33 1.29
CA ARG A 43 -7.92 5.15 1.65
C ARG A 43 -8.16 5.45 3.14
N SER A 44 -7.36 4.88 4.04
CA SER A 44 -7.52 5.14 5.48
C SER A 44 -7.32 6.61 5.81
N LEU A 45 -6.29 7.25 5.25
CA LEU A 45 -6.03 8.68 5.45
C LEU A 45 -7.13 9.58 4.86
N LYS A 46 -7.81 9.14 3.80
CA LYS A 46 -8.97 9.83 3.24
C LYS A 46 -10.19 9.70 4.16
N GLU A 47 -10.42 8.50 4.72
CA GLU A 47 -11.50 8.24 5.69
C GLU A 47 -11.29 9.02 7.00
N ASP A 48 -10.03 9.14 7.44
CA ASP A 48 -9.64 9.94 8.61
C ASP A 48 -9.66 11.47 8.34
N GLY A 49 -9.89 11.89 7.09
CA GLY A 49 -9.99 13.31 6.70
C GLY A 49 -8.66 14.03 6.49
N PHE A 50 -7.52 13.34 6.55
CA PHE A 50 -6.19 13.91 6.26
C PHE A 50 -5.98 14.19 4.76
N ILE A 51 -6.66 13.45 3.88
CA ILE A 51 -6.64 13.66 2.44
C ILE A 51 -8.03 14.13 2.00
N LYS A 52 -8.15 15.37 1.54
CA LYS A 52 -9.38 15.86 0.90
C LYS A 52 -9.49 15.28 -0.51
N ALA A 53 -10.68 14.75 -0.82
CA ALA A 53 -11.04 14.17 -2.11
C ALA A 53 -10.91 15.19 -3.25
#